data_AF-A0A3Q9IRM5-F1
#
_entry.id   AF-A0A3Q9IRM5-F1
#
_cell.length_a   1.000
_cell.length_b   1.000
_cell.length_c   1.000
_cell.angle_alpha   90.00
_cell.angle_beta   90.00
_cell.angle_gamma   90.00
#
_symmetry.space_group_name_H-M   'P 1'
#
loop_
_entity.id
_entity.type
_entity.pdbx_description
1 polymer ?
#
loop_
_entity_poly.entity_id
_entity_poly.type
_entity_poly.pdbx_seq_one_letter_code
_entity_poly.pdbx_strand_id
1 'polypeptide(L)' 'MSKIEEVFRGLGRTEKAKFISQNIDYANADAIAEYVSAYLFDVLKDVGNDEYVATYLKEKGYKVTKE' A
#
# COMPACT_ATOMS: atom_id res chain seq x y z
N MET A 1 -5.24 22.45 15.09
CA MET A 1 -5.40 20.99 14.93
C MET A 1 -6.53 20.80 13.94
N SER A 2 -6.34 20.00 12.91
CA SER A 2 -7.39 19.80 11.90
C SER A 2 -8.54 18.99 12.50
N LYS A 3 -9.75 19.14 11.96
CA LYS A 3 -10.95 18.41 12.45
C LYS A 3 -10.76 16.88 12.41
N ILE A 4 -9.92 16.39 11.51
CA ILE A 4 -9.60 14.97 11.38
C ILE A 4 -8.66 14.49 12.50
N GLU A 5 -7.73 15.34 12.97
CA GLU A 5 -6.82 15.00 14.07
C GLU A 5 -7.56 14.91 15.41
N GLU A 6 -8.53 15.78 15.65
CA GLU A 6 -9.36 15.75 16.86
C GLU A 6 -10.24 14.49 16.91
N VAL A 7 -10.91 14.18 15.79
CA VAL A 7 -11.71 12.96 15.64
C VAL A 7 -10.83 11.73 15.82
N PHE A 8 -9.68 11.67 15.15
CA PHE A 8 -8.77 10.53 15.23
C PHE A 8 -8.25 10.32 16.65
N ARG A 9 -7.91 11.39 17.40
CA ARG A 9 -7.43 11.27 18.79
C ARG A 9 -8.47 10.61 19.71
N GLY A 10 -9.75 10.92 19.52
CA GLY A 10 -10.87 10.38 20.31
C GLY A 10 -11.18 8.91 20.06
N LEU A 11 -10.67 8.30 18.98
CA LEU A 11 -10.93 6.90 18.64
C LEU A 11 -10.19 5.92 19.56
N GLY A 12 -10.82 4.78 19.85
CA GLY A 12 -10.18 3.63 20.48
C GLY A 12 -9.17 2.95 19.55
N ARG A 13 -8.33 2.05 20.09
CA ARG A 13 -7.24 1.41 19.33
C ARG A 13 -7.75 0.68 18.07
N THR A 14 -8.82 -0.09 18.19
CA THR A 14 -9.42 -0.83 17.07
C THR A 14 -10.00 0.10 16.00
N GLU A 15 -10.64 1.19 16.43
CA GLU A 15 -11.24 2.18 15.53
C GLU A 15 -10.17 2.98 14.81
N LYS A 16 -9.05 3.30 15.48
CA LYS A 16 -7.88 3.92 14.86
C LYS A 16 -7.29 3.02 13.76
N ALA A 17 -7.16 1.72 14.01
CA ALA A 17 -6.70 0.77 13.00
C ALA A 17 -7.65 0.75 11.80
N LYS A 18 -8.96 0.65 12.03
CA LYS A 18 -9.97 0.68 10.97
C LYS A 18 -9.95 2.00 10.18
N PHE A 19 -9.79 3.12 10.89
CA PHE A 19 -9.70 4.44 10.28
C PHE A 19 -8.51 4.53 9.32
N ILE A 20 -7.31 4.09 9.75
CA ILE A 20 -6.12 4.07 8.89
C ILE A 20 -6.35 3.15 7.68
N SER A 21 -6.87 1.93 7.88
CA SER A 21 -7.11 0.99 6.79
C SER A 21 -8.11 1.51 5.75
N GLN A 22 -9.13 2.28 6.16
CA GLN A 22 -10.13 2.86 5.25
C GLN A 22 -9.67 4.14 4.56
N ASN A 23 -8.56 4.73 5.03
CA ASN A 23 -8.06 6.04 4.59
C ASN A 23 -6.57 5.94 4.22
N ILE A 24 -6.13 4.77 3.73
CA ILE A 24 -4.73 4.50 3.38
C ILE A 24 -4.22 5.46 2.31
N ASP A 25 -5.11 6.00 1.47
CA ASP A 25 -4.80 6.99 0.43
C ASP A 25 -4.29 8.33 1.00
N TYR A 26 -4.51 8.58 2.29
CA TYR A 26 -3.95 9.75 3.00
C TYR A 26 -2.59 9.46 3.64
N ALA A 27 -2.14 8.20 3.66
CA ALA A 27 -0.80 7.87 4.14
C ALA A 27 0.24 8.45 3.18
N ASN A 28 1.35 8.92 3.75
CA ASN A 28 2.46 9.37 2.92
C ASN A 28 3.12 8.19 2.20
N ALA A 29 3.76 8.47 1.07
CA ALA A 29 4.39 7.45 0.24
C ALA A 29 5.45 6.63 0.99
N ASP A 30 6.18 7.26 1.92
CA ASP A 30 7.23 6.60 2.71
C ASP A 30 6.67 5.51 3.63
N ALA A 31 5.57 5.80 4.33
CA ALA A 31 4.90 4.84 5.22
C ALA A 31 4.29 3.69 4.42
N ILE A 32 3.73 3.97 3.24
CA ILE A 32 3.23 2.93 2.33
C ILE A 32 4.40 2.07 1.84
N ALA A 33 5.52 2.67 1.45
CA ALA A 33 6.68 1.95 0.94
C ALA A 33 7.30 1.03 2.00
N GLU A 34 7.46 1.50 3.24
CA GLU A 34 7.95 0.69 4.35
C GLU A 34 7.04 -0.52 4.59
N TYR A 35 5.71 -0.31 4.65
CA TYR A 35 4.74 -1.39 4.82
C TYR A 35 4.76 -2.39 3.66
N VAL A 36 4.75 -1.91 2.41
CA VAL A 36 4.73 -2.76 1.21
C VAL A 36 6.04 -3.53 1.05
N SER A 37 7.18 -2.98 1.47
CA SER A 37 8.49 -3.64 1.32
C SER A 37 8.55 -5.02 1.98
N ALA A 38 7.85 -5.20 3.10
CA ALA A 38 7.80 -6.47 3.82
C ALA A 38 6.92 -7.54 3.14
N TYR A 39 6.00 -7.13 2.26
CA TYR A 39 4.98 -8.00 1.65
C TYR A 39 4.86 -7.80 0.14
N LEU A 40 5.92 -7.33 -0.51
CA LEU A 40 5.87 -6.88 -1.90
C LEU A 40 5.27 -7.94 -2.84
N PHE A 41 5.68 -9.21 -2.70
CA PHE A 41 5.18 -10.28 -3.55
C PHE A 41 3.73 -10.65 -3.29
N ASP A 42 3.26 -10.55 -2.05
CA ASP A 42 1.84 -10.74 -1.72
C ASP A 42 1.00 -9.62 -2.33
N VAL A 43 1.47 -8.37 -2.27
CA VAL A 43 0.81 -7.23 -2.92
C VAL A 43 0.76 -7.43 -4.44
N LEU A 44 1.85 -7.86 -5.08
CA LEU A 44 1.86 -8.12 -6.52
C LEU A 44 0.90 -9.25 -6.91
N LYS A 45 0.78 -10.28 -6.06
CA LYS A 45 -0.18 -11.37 -6.23
C LYS A 45 -1.63 -10.88 -6.10
N ASP A 46 -1.92 -10.06 -5.09
CA ASP A 46 -3.26 -9.51 -4.85
C ASP A 46 -3.70 -8.52 -5.93
N VAL A 47 -2.75 -7.77 -6.51
CA VAL A 47 -3.00 -6.93 -7.71
C VAL A 47 -3.53 -7.79 -8.86
N GLY A 48 -3.12 -9.06 -8.96
CA GLY A 48 -3.66 -10.03 -9.92
C GLY A 48 -3.48 -9.64 -11.39
N ASN A 49 -2.60 -8.68 -11.67
CA ASN A 49 -2.34 -8.14 -13.00
C ASN A 49 -0.89 -8.41 -13.39
N ASP A 50 -0.59 -9.67 -13.69
CA ASP A 50 0.72 -10.15 -14.15
C ASP A 50 1.28 -9.30 -15.29
N GLU A 51 0.42 -8.84 -16.20
CA GLU A 51 0.83 -8.08 -17.38
C GLU A 51 1.32 -6.67 -17.04
N TYR A 52 0.65 -5.99 -16.11
CA TYR A 52 1.11 -4.71 -15.57
C TYR A 52 2.47 -4.85 -14.89
N VAL A 53 2.62 -5.86 -14.02
CA VAL A 53 3.88 -6.13 -13.30
C VAL A 53 5.00 -6.47 -14.27
N ALA A 54 4.75 -7.32 -15.25
CA ALA A 54 5.72 -7.69 -16.27
C ALA A 54 6.15 -6.49 -17.12
N THR A 55 5.21 -5.60 -17.47
CA THR A 55 5.50 -4.38 -18.23
C THR A 55 6.40 -3.44 -17.43
N TYR A 56 6.05 -3.18 -16.16
CA TYR A 56 6.86 -2.36 -15.27
C TYR A 56 8.29 -2.87 -15.12
N LEU A 57 8.46 -4.18 -14.91
CA LEU A 57 9.79 -4.80 -14.79
C LEU A 57 10.60 -4.70 -16.08
N LYS A 58 9.97 -4.88 -17.25
CA LYS A 58 10.64 -4.71 -18.55
C LYS A 58 11.11 -3.27 -18.78
N GLU A 59 10.30 -2.27 -18.42
CA GLU A 59 10.67 -0.85 -18.49
C GLU A 59 11.88 -0.50 -17.61
N LYS A 60 12.08 -1.26 -16.52
CA LYS A 60 13.27 -1.15 -15.66
C LYS A 60 14.49 -1.95 -16.17
N GLY A 61 14.38 -2.61 -17.32
CA GLY A 61 15.48 -3.36 -17.95
C GLY A 61 15.58 -4.84 -17.52
N TYR A 62 14.60 -5.36 -16.80
CA TYR A 62 14.58 -6.78 -16.43
C TYR A 62 14.02 -7.64 -17.56
N LYS A 63 14.60 -8.83 -17.73
CA LYS A 63 14.02 -9.89 -18.58
C LYS A 63 12.98 -10.65 -17.76
N VAL A 64 11.72 -10.61 -18.19
CA VAL A 64 10.62 -11.34 -17.55
C VAL A 64 10.18 -12.49 -18.47
N THR A 65 10.12 -13.71 -17.92
CA THR A 65 9.63 -14.92 -18.59
C THR A 65 8.55 -15.56 -17.74
N LYS A 66 7.44 -15.97 -18.35
CA LYS A 66 6.40 -16.78 -17.71
C LYS A 66 6.74 -18.25 -17.93
N GLU A 67 6.73 -19.04 -16.87
CA GLU A 67 6.86 -20.49 -16.91
C GLU A 67 5.50 -21.17 -17.11
#